data_AF-A0A929EMY3-F1
#
_entry.id   AF-A0A929EMY3-F1
#
_cell.length_a   1.000
_cell.length_b   1.000
_cell.length_c   1.000
_cell.angle_alpha   90.00
_cell.angle_beta   90.00
_cell.angle_gamma   90.00
#
_symmetry.space_group_name_H-M   'P 1'
#
loop_
_entity.id
_entity.type
_entity.pdbx_description
1 polymer ?
#
loop_
_entity_poly.entity_id
_entity_poly.type
_entity_poly.pdbx_seq_one_letter_code
_entity_poly.pdbx_strand_id
1 'polypeptide(L)'
;NTGNPHFSHGKGKCQVCHTASPPKLLEEHIQTCVNCHSGNIENHTVTRHPIGISVKIKIPTPLPLARNERIVCSTCHDPHDDQGFSSMLRVQYHNLCVQCHRGY
;
A
#
# COMPACT_ATOMS: atom_id res chain seq x y z
N ASN A 1 7.69 -23.36 -6.86
CA ASN A 1 7.77 -22.08 -7.59
C ASN A 1 6.35 -21.59 -7.84
N THR A 2 5.67 -21.08 -6.81
CA THR A 2 4.24 -20.75 -6.83
C THR A 2 4.11 -19.23 -7.03
N GLY A 3 3.63 -18.84 -8.21
CA GLY A 3 3.68 -17.47 -8.73
C GLY A 3 3.24 -16.37 -7.76
N ASN A 4 4.02 -15.29 -7.75
CA ASN A 4 3.83 -14.05 -7.00
C ASN A 4 2.34 -13.59 -7.03
N PRO A 5 1.72 -13.34 -5.86
CA PRO A 5 0.30 -12.99 -5.77
C PRO A 5 -0.05 -11.66 -6.48
N HIS A 6 0.91 -10.74 -6.62
CA HIS A 6 0.69 -9.43 -7.23
C HIS A 6 0.42 -9.50 -8.74
N PHE A 7 0.95 -10.50 -9.46
CA PHE A 7 0.77 -10.62 -10.92
C PHE A 7 -0.49 -11.39 -11.33
N SER A 8 -1.36 -11.69 -10.37
CA SER A 8 -2.53 -12.51 -10.66
C SER A 8 -3.68 -11.71 -11.28
N HIS A 9 -3.62 -10.37 -11.40
CA HIS A 9 -4.58 -9.47 -12.08
C HIS A 9 -6.03 -10.02 -12.16
N GLY A 10 -6.63 -10.36 -11.00
CA GLY A 10 -8.01 -10.86 -10.93
C GLY A 10 -8.23 -12.35 -11.25
N LYS A 11 -7.21 -13.13 -11.59
CA LYS A 11 -7.28 -14.57 -11.95
C LYS A 11 -7.18 -15.54 -10.76
N GLY A 12 -7.63 -15.11 -9.58
CA GLY A 12 -7.74 -15.99 -8.42
C GLY A 12 -6.43 -16.13 -7.64
N LYS A 13 -6.37 -15.38 -6.53
CA LYS A 13 -5.52 -15.55 -5.34
C LYS A 13 -5.93 -14.54 -4.26
N CYS A 14 -7.16 -14.03 -4.34
CA CYS A 14 -7.65 -12.96 -3.48
C CYS A 14 -7.57 -13.39 -2.01
N GLN A 15 -7.77 -14.68 -1.75
CA GLN A 15 -7.74 -15.31 -0.43
C GLN A 15 -6.35 -15.34 0.20
N VAL A 16 -5.29 -14.99 -0.54
CA VAL A 16 -3.94 -14.79 0.01
C VAL A 16 -3.89 -13.52 0.88
N CYS A 17 -4.78 -12.56 0.63
CA CYS A 17 -4.84 -11.30 1.38
C CYS A 17 -6.22 -11.03 2.00
N HIS A 18 -7.31 -11.61 1.48
CA HIS A 18 -8.69 -11.29 1.85
C HIS A 18 -9.46 -12.48 2.42
N THR A 19 -10.43 -12.22 3.32
CA THR A 19 -11.26 -13.26 3.97
C THR A 19 -12.68 -13.39 3.41
N ALA A 20 -13.11 -12.46 2.56
CA ALA A 20 -14.43 -12.47 1.91
C ALA A 20 -14.31 -11.90 0.49
N SER A 21 -15.41 -11.89 -0.28
CA SER A 21 -15.50 -10.97 -1.43
C SER A 21 -15.12 -9.58 -0.89
N PRO A 22 -14.14 -8.86 -1.48
CA PRO A 22 -13.63 -7.61 -0.92
C PRO A 22 -14.79 -6.76 -0.38
N PRO A 23 -14.91 -6.61 0.96
CA PRO A 23 -13.83 -6.04 1.75
C PRO A 23 -13.60 -6.72 3.12
N LYS A 24 -12.46 -7.40 3.29
CA LYS A 24 -11.75 -7.53 4.57
C LYS A 24 -10.39 -8.18 4.33
N LEU A 25 -9.32 -7.68 4.94
CA LEU A 25 -8.02 -8.36 4.92
C LEU A 25 -8.01 -9.54 5.91
N LEU A 26 -7.12 -10.50 5.68
CA LEU A 26 -6.87 -11.60 6.63
C LEU A 26 -6.38 -11.06 7.97
N GLU A 27 -5.46 -10.11 7.92
CA GLU A 27 -4.79 -9.53 9.07
C GLU A 27 -4.93 -8.00 9.09
N GLU A 28 -4.27 -7.35 10.05
CA GLU A 28 -4.04 -5.90 10.01
C GLU A 28 -3.35 -5.49 8.68
N HIS A 29 -3.63 -4.29 8.20
CA HIS A 29 -3.22 -3.82 6.86
C HIS A 29 -1.71 -3.92 6.62
N ILE A 30 -0.89 -3.49 7.59
CA ILE A 30 0.57 -3.57 7.47
C ILE A 30 1.01 -5.03 7.60
N GLN A 31 0.43 -5.77 8.55
CA GLN A 31 0.77 -7.18 8.78
C GLN A 31 0.59 -8.03 7.52
N THR A 32 -0.49 -7.79 6.78
CA THR A 32 -0.80 -8.49 5.53
C THR A 32 0.35 -8.40 4.52
N CYS A 33 1.02 -7.24 4.43
CA CYS A 33 2.14 -7.04 3.51
C CYS A 33 3.44 -7.68 4.04
N VAL A 34 3.75 -7.48 5.31
CA VAL A 34 5.06 -7.86 5.88
C VAL A 34 5.19 -9.35 6.17
N ASN A 35 4.08 -10.10 6.13
CA ASN A 35 4.10 -11.57 6.09
C ASN A 35 4.95 -12.11 4.92
N CYS A 36 5.05 -11.37 3.81
CA CYS A 36 5.96 -11.70 2.70
C CYS A 36 7.07 -10.65 2.52
N HIS A 37 6.82 -9.39 2.86
CA HIS A 37 7.75 -8.28 2.74
C HIS A 37 8.38 -7.87 4.09
N SER A 38 8.82 -8.84 4.89
CA SER A 38 9.29 -8.59 6.26
C SER A 38 10.43 -7.57 6.36
N GLY A 39 11.33 -7.55 5.38
CA GLY A 39 12.46 -6.61 5.34
C GLY A 39 12.12 -5.17 4.93
N ASN A 40 10.88 -4.92 4.46
CA ASN A 40 10.50 -3.62 3.90
C ASN A 40 10.16 -2.58 4.96
N ILE A 41 10.00 -2.95 6.24
CA ILE A 41 9.85 -1.95 7.31
C ILE A 41 11.19 -1.24 7.55
N GLU A 42 12.28 -2.01 7.66
CA GLU A 42 13.60 -1.49 8.02
C GLU A 42 14.38 -0.97 6.81
N ASN A 43 14.20 -1.58 5.63
CA ASN A 43 14.96 -1.24 4.41
C ASN A 43 14.11 -0.46 3.38
N HIS A 44 13.05 0.22 3.82
CA HIS A 44 12.20 0.99 2.91
C HIS A 44 12.95 2.17 2.30
N THR A 45 12.76 2.44 1.00
CA THR A 45 13.38 3.61 0.34
C THR A 45 12.94 4.94 0.94
N VAL A 46 11.78 4.97 1.59
CA VAL A 46 11.30 6.10 2.39
C VAL A 46 11.27 5.78 3.89
N THR A 47 12.28 5.10 4.42
CA THR A 47 12.42 4.70 5.85
C THR A 47 12.07 5.79 6.87
N ARG A 48 12.29 7.07 6.55
CA ARG A 48 11.95 8.21 7.43
C ARG A 48 10.49 8.67 7.34
N HIS A 49 9.69 8.09 6.45
CA HIS A 49 8.28 8.39 6.34
C HIS A 49 7.48 7.48 7.28
N PRO A 50 6.65 8.05 8.17
CA PRO A 50 5.95 7.26 9.16
C PRO A 50 4.84 6.42 8.51
N ILE A 51 4.85 5.12 8.81
CA ILE A 51 3.76 4.18 8.52
C ILE A 51 3.12 3.75 9.83
N GLY A 52 1.82 3.45 9.79
CA GLY A 52 1.08 3.06 10.96
C GLY A 52 0.75 4.21 11.91
N ILE A 53 0.76 5.45 11.42
CA ILE A 53 0.32 6.62 12.19
C ILE A 53 -0.94 7.21 11.58
N SER A 54 -1.77 7.84 12.41
CA SER A 54 -2.87 8.69 11.94
C SER A 54 -2.36 10.08 11.62
N VAL A 55 -2.78 10.63 10.49
CA VAL A 55 -2.43 12.01 10.09
C VAL A 55 -3.65 12.91 10.13
N LYS A 56 -3.42 14.18 10.43
CA LYS A 56 -4.47 15.23 10.51
C LYS A 56 -4.50 16.16 9.30
N ILE A 57 -3.71 15.85 8.27
CA ILE A 57 -3.66 16.61 7.03
C ILE A 57 -4.59 15.99 5.99
N LYS A 58 -5.11 16.83 5.08
CA LYS A 58 -5.93 16.34 3.98
C LYS A 58 -5.06 15.67 2.92
N ILE A 59 -5.04 14.35 2.92
CA ILE A 59 -4.36 13.54 1.90
C ILE A 59 -5.27 13.43 0.66
N PRO A 60 -4.73 13.63 -0.55
CA PRO A 60 -5.56 13.58 -1.75
C PRO A 60 -5.92 12.14 -2.14
N THR A 61 -7.00 12.02 -2.92
CA THR A 61 -7.63 10.75 -3.32
C THR A 61 -6.71 9.70 -3.97
N PRO A 62 -5.65 10.00 -4.74
CA PRO A 62 -4.78 8.93 -5.23
C PRO A 62 -3.97 8.24 -4.11
N LEU A 63 -3.94 8.79 -2.89
CA LEU A 63 -3.26 8.20 -1.74
C LEU A 63 -4.27 7.93 -0.60
N PRO A 64 -5.09 6.87 -0.71
CA PRO A 64 -6.11 6.59 0.28
C PRO A 64 -5.49 6.24 1.64
N LEU A 65 -6.07 6.80 2.71
CA LEU A 65 -5.73 6.38 4.07
C LEU A 65 -6.53 5.12 4.44
N ALA A 66 -5.96 4.29 5.31
CA ALA A 66 -6.72 3.24 5.96
C ALA A 66 -7.72 3.83 6.97
N ARG A 67 -8.50 2.94 7.60
CA ARG A 67 -9.42 3.31 8.69
C ARG A 67 -8.68 4.17 9.74
N ASN A 68 -9.38 5.16 10.30
CA ASN A 68 -8.85 6.12 11.27
C ASN A 68 -7.69 6.98 10.72
N GLU A 69 -7.77 7.35 9.44
CA GLU A 69 -6.82 8.27 8.79
C GLU A 69 -5.37 7.79 8.88
N ARG A 70 -5.17 6.47 8.89
CA ARG A 70 -3.86 5.85 9.11
C ARG A 70 -3.11 5.65 7.80
N ILE A 71 -1.86 6.09 7.75
CA ILE A 71 -0.95 5.80 6.64
C ILE A 71 -0.52 4.33 6.75
N VAL A 72 -0.70 3.57 5.68
CA VAL A 72 -0.31 2.15 5.59
C VAL A 72 0.40 1.90 4.25
N CYS A 73 0.90 0.69 4.04
CA CYS A 73 1.57 0.31 2.79
C CYS A 73 0.69 0.61 1.55
N SER A 74 -0.60 0.30 1.64
CA SER A 74 -1.57 0.52 0.55
C SER A 74 -1.94 1.98 0.32
N THR A 75 -1.46 2.93 1.15
CA THR A 75 -1.63 4.37 0.89
C THR A 75 -0.78 4.80 -0.30
N CYS A 76 0.45 4.30 -0.41
CA CYS A 76 1.36 4.63 -1.51
C CYS A 76 1.41 3.53 -2.58
N HIS A 77 1.26 2.27 -2.16
CA HIS A 77 1.28 1.10 -3.05
C HIS A 77 -0.13 0.62 -3.38
N ASP A 78 -0.29 0.06 -4.56
CA ASP A 78 -1.49 -0.55 -5.05
C ASP A 78 -1.29 -2.03 -5.32
N PRO A 79 -1.64 -2.92 -4.38
CA PRO A 79 -1.39 -4.36 -4.53
C PRO A 79 -2.17 -5.01 -5.69
N HIS A 80 -3.14 -4.30 -6.28
CA HIS A 80 -3.86 -4.71 -7.49
C HIS A 80 -3.22 -4.21 -8.78
N ASP A 81 -2.24 -3.30 -8.68
CA ASP A 81 -1.50 -2.69 -9.78
C ASP A 81 -2.40 -2.02 -10.83
N ASP A 82 -3.44 -1.30 -10.39
CA ASP A 82 -4.41 -0.66 -11.30
C ASP A 82 -3.77 0.48 -12.12
N GLN A 83 -2.65 1.03 -11.65
CA GLN A 83 -1.95 2.14 -12.28
C GLN A 83 -0.72 1.72 -13.11
N GLY A 84 -0.16 0.52 -12.86
CA GLY A 84 1.00 0.00 -13.61
C GLY A 84 2.32 0.74 -13.38
N PHE A 85 2.44 1.54 -12.31
CA PHE A 85 3.70 2.22 -11.98
C PHE A 85 4.68 1.25 -11.29
N SER A 86 5.98 1.51 -11.47
CA SER A 86 7.04 0.71 -10.81
C SER A 86 6.81 0.56 -9.31
N SER A 87 7.10 -0.63 -8.79
CA SER A 87 6.84 -0.99 -7.38
C SER A 87 5.38 -0.85 -6.97
N MET A 88 4.46 -0.92 -7.93
CA MET A 88 3.02 -0.80 -7.74
C MET A 88 2.65 0.52 -7.06
N LEU A 89 3.33 1.63 -7.36
CA LEU A 89 2.95 2.92 -6.77
C LEU A 89 1.61 3.40 -7.31
N ARG A 90 0.83 4.13 -6.51
CA ARG A 90 -0.43 4.77 -6.96
C ARG A 90 -0.22 6.00 -7.82
N VAL A 91 0.96 6.61 -7.71
CA VAL A 91 1.39 7.76 -8.52
C VAL A 91 2.86 7.58 -8.87
N GLN A 92 3.34 8.26 -9.92
CA GLN A 92 4.75 8.24 -10.28
C GLN A 92 5.61 8.70 -9.09
N TYR A 93 6.73 8.00 -8.85
CA TYR A 93 7.59 8.21 -7.68
C TYR A 93 7.95 9.68 -7.45
N HIS A 94 8.33 10.40 -8.51
CA HIS A 94 8.71 11.82 -8.42
C HIS A 94 7.55 12.75 -8.00
N ASN A 95 6.30 12.31 -8.19
CA ASN A 95 5.10 13.05 -7.81
C ASN A 95 4.48 12.58 -6.48
N LEU A 96 5.03 11.54 -5.84
CA LEU A 96 4.46 10.93 -4.64
C LEU A 96 4.56 11.87 -3.44
N CYS A 97 5.74 12.42 -3.18
CA CYS A 97 6.03 13.22 -1.99
C CYS A 97 5.15 14.49 -1.93
N VAL A 98 4.99 15.16 -3.08
CA VAL A 98 4.24 16.41 -3.21
C VAL A 98 2.73 16.22 -3.11
N GLN A 99 2.22 14.98 -3.12
CA GLN A 99 0.80 14.75 -2.85
C GLN A 99 0.40 15.20 -1.45
N CYS A 100 1.29 15.00 -0.47
CA CYS A 100 1.05 15.30 0.94
C CYS A 100 1.78 16.57 1.39
N HIS A 101 3.01 16.77 0.91
CA HIS A 101 3.84 17.95 1.21
C HIS A 101 3.56 19.11 0.24
N ARG A 102 2.28 19.45 0.04
CA ARG A 102 1.85 20.51 -0.87
C ARG A 102 2.33 21.87 -0.33
N GLY A 103 3.20 22.55 -1.08
CA GLY A 103 3.75 23.86 -0.71
C GLY A 103 5.18 23.86 -0.19
N TYR A 104 5.88 22.72 -0.30
CA TYR A 104 7.35 22.64 -0.27
C TYR A 104 7.91 22.60 -1.68
#